data_AF-A0A9E5FV92-F1
#
_entry.id   AF-A0A9E5FV92-F1
#
_cell.length_a   1.000
_cell.length_b   1.000
_cell.length_c   1.000
_cell.angle_alpha   90.00
_cell.angle_beta   90.00
_cell.angle_gamma   90.00
#
_symmetry.space_group_name_H-M   'P 1'
#
loop_
_entity.id
_entity.type
_entity.pdbx_description
1 polymer ?
#
loop_
_entity_poly.entity_id
_entity_poly.type
_entity_poly.pdbx_seq_one_letter_code
_entity_poly.pdbx_strand_id
1 'polypeptide(L)' 'GALLTAAQLPELITYNLHDYEEKAVALATHPAECQRLRSHLAEVRNSGVLFDTSRFARNLEAQFQTLVGQL' A
#
# COMPACT_ATOMS: atom_id res chain seq x y z
N GLY A 1 1.42 -7.80 3.32
CA GLY A 1 0.06 -7.36 2.93
C GLY A 1 -0.20 -5.88 3.17
N ALA A 2 0.14 -5.33 4.35
CA ALA A 2 -0.32 -4.01 4.80
C ALA A 2 -0.14 -2.85 3.79
N LEU A 3 1.02 -2.76 3.12
CA LEU A 3 1.27 -1.70 2.12
C LEU A 3 0.40 -1.85 0.86
N LEU A 4 0.25 -3.08 0.35
CA LEU A 4 -0.61 -3.36 -0.80
C LEU A 4 -2.08 -3.11 -0.46
N THR A 5 -2.53 -3.49 0.74
CA THR A 5 -3.88 -3.21 1.22
C THR A 5 -4.12 -1.70 1.33
N ALA A 6 -3.18 -0.95 1.92
CA ALA A 6 -3.31 0.50 2.04
C ALA A 6 -3.22 1.20 0.68
N ALA A 7 -2.51 0.62 -0.29
CA ALA A 7 -2.49 1.07 -1.67
C ALA A 7 -3.70 0.61 -2.51
N GLN A 8 -4.70 -0.05 -1.88
CA GLN A 8 -5.88 -0.60 -2.55
C GLN A 8 -5.55 -1.60 -3.66
N LEU A 9 -4.48 -2.38 -3.48
CA LEU A 9 -4.03 -3.44 -4.39
C LEU A 9 -4.01 -4.84 -3.71
N PRO A 10 -5.11 -5.29 -3.07
CA PRO A 10 -5.14 -6.61 -2.44
C PRO A 10 -4.97 -7.76 -3.45
N GLU A 11 -5.27 -7.55 -4.73
CA GLU A 11 -5.14 -8.55 -5.80
C GLU A 11 -3.69 -8.98 -6.09
N LEU A 12 -2.72 -8.20 -5.61
CA LEU A 12 -1.29 -8.51 -5.72
C LEU A 12 -0.76 -9.33 -4.52
N ILE A 13 -1.59 -9.60 -3.52
CA ILE A 13 -1.20 -10.39 -2.35
C ILE A 13 -1.34 -11.88 -2.68
N THR A 14 -0.23 -12.59 -2.64
CA THR A 14 -0.19 -14.06 -2.79
C THR A 14 0.25 -14.70 -1.47
N TYR A 15 -0.12 -15.97 -1.27
CA TYR A 15 0.08 -16.68 0.01
C TYR A 15 1.02 -17.89 -0.10
N ASN A 16 1.45 -18.22 -1.31
CA ASN A 16 2.44 -19.26 -1.59
C ASN A 16 3.29 -18.85 -2.80
N LEU A 17 4.38 -19.59 -3.02
CA LEU A 17 5.36 -19.27 -4.05
C LEU A 17 4.84 -19.52 -5.47
N HIS A 18 3.98 -20.54 -5.65
CA HIS A 18 3.43 -20.88 -6.96
C HIS A 18 2.52 -19.76 -7.49
N ASP A 19 1.57 -19.30 -6.67
CA ASP A 19 0.68 -18.19 -7.01
C ASP A 19 1.47 -16.89 -7.25
N TYR A 20 2.57 -16.69 -6.51
CA TYR A 20 3.47 -15.56 -6.72
C TYR A 20 4.11 -15.59 -8.12
N GLU A 21 4.63 -16.76 -8.52
CA GLU A 21 5.25 -16.95 -9.82
C GLU A 21 4.24 -16.76 -10.95
N GLU A 22 3.08 -17.41 -10.88
CA GLU A 22 2.02 -17.26 -11.88
C GLU A 22 1.58 -15.81 -12.01
N LYS A 23 1.43 -15.09 -10.88
CA LYS A 23 1.09 -13.66 -10.89
C LYS A 23 2.18 -12.82 -11.55
N ALA A 24 3.45 -13.10 -11.26
CA ALA A 24 4.58 -12.39 -11.85
C ALA A 24 4.64 -12.60 -13.37
N VAL A 25 4.44 -13.84 -13.84
CA VAL A 25 4.39 -14.17 -15.27
C VAL A 25 3.18 -13.51 -15.94
N ALA A 26 2.01 -13.53 -15.32
CA ALA A 26 0.81 -12.86 -15.83
C ALA A 26 1.04 -11.35 -16.00
N LEU A 27 1.66 -10.69 -15.01
CA LEU A 27 1.98 -9.27 -15.10
C LEU A 27 3.05 -8.97 -16.16
N ALA A 28 4.07 -9.83 -16.28
CA ALA A 28 5.13 -9.66 -17.28
C ALA A 28 4.61 -9.81 -18.72
N THR A 29 3.60 -10.65 -18.92
CA THR A 29 2.99 -10.92 -20.24
C THR A 29 1.86 -9.95 -20.60
N HIS A 30 1.32 -9.21 -19.64
CA HIS A 30 0.23 -8.25 -19.84
C HIS A 30 0.67 -6.82 -19.48
N PRO A 31 1.37 -6.11 -20.40
CA PRO A 31 1.89 -4.77 -20.13
C PRO A 31 0.79 -3.74 -19.83
N ALA A 32 -0.42 -3.94 -20.36
CA ALA A 32 -1.58 -3.09 -20.06
C ALA A 32 -1.96 -3.13 -18.57
N GLU A 33 -1.93 -4.30 -17.94
CA GLU A 33 -2.17 -4.44 -16.50
C GLU A 33 -1.07 -3.77 -15.69
N CYS A 34 0.19 -3.91 -16.10
CA CYS A 34 1.30 -3.19 -15.48
C CYS A 34 1.11 -1.66 -15.57
N GLN A 35 0.63 -1.15 -16.71
CA GLN A 35 0.36 0.27 -16.87
C GLN A 35 -0.81 0.73 -15.99
N ARG A 36 -1.90 -0.04 -15.93
CA ARG A 36 -3.05 0.21 -15.04
C ARG A 36 -2.61 0.30 -13.57
N LEU A 37 -1.82 -0.66 -13.11
CA LEU A 37 -1.29 -0.68 -11.74
C LEU A 37 -0.40 0.53 -11.45
N ARG A 38 0.44 0.95 -12.41
CA ARG A 38 1.28 2.14 -12.26
C ARG A 38 0.45 3.43 -12.18
N SER A 39 -0.57 3.58 -13.01
CA SER A 39 -1.48 4.72 -12.95
C SER A 39 -2.21 4.79 -11.61
N HIS A 40 -2.74 3.66 -11.14
CA HIS A 40 -3.38 3.56 -9.83
C HIS A 40 -2.43 3.96 -8.70
N LEU A 41 -1.18 3.45 -8.72
CA LEU A 41 -0.17 3.83 -7.73
C LEU A 41 0.18 5.32 -7.77
N ALA A 42 0.18 5.95 -8.95
CA ALA A 42 0.42 7.39 -9.08
C ALA A 42 -0.73 8.21 -8.46
N GLU A 43 -1.97 7.77 -8.64
CA GLU A 43 -3.16 8.38 -8.03
C GLU A 43 -3.16 8.20 -6.51
N VAL A 44 -2.88 6.99 -6.02
CA VAL A 44 -2.74 6.69 -4.59
C VAL A 44 -1.57 7.46 -3.97
N ARG A 45 -0.48 7.69 -4.70
CA ARG A 45 0.62 8.53 -4.20
C ARG A 45 0.18 9.98 -3.97
N ASN A 46 -0.64 10.51 -4.88
CA ASN A 46 -1.07 11.91 -4.82
C ASN A 46 -2.24 12.13 -3.86
N SER A 47 -3.11 11.15 -3.68
CA SER A 47 -4.36 11.27 -2.90
C SER A 47 -4.40 10.38 -1.64
N GLY A 48 -3.49 9.43 -1.52
CA GLY A 48 -3.52 8.40 -0.50
C GLY A 48 -2.90 8.84 0.82
N VAL A 49 -3.58 8.49 1.91
CA VAL A 49 -3.15 8.70 3.30
C VAL A 49 -1.80 8.03 3.60
N LEU A 50 -1.41 7.04 2.80
CA LEU A 50 -0.17 6.29 2.91
C LEU A 50 1.08 7.18 2.77
N PHE A 51 0.99 8.25 1.97
CA PHE A 51 2.09 9.19 1.74
C PHE A 51 1.88 10.56 2.39
N ASP A 52 0.80 10.73 3.18
CA ASP A 52 0.59 11.94 3.98
C ASP A 52 1.43 11.89 5.27
N THR A 53 2.71 12.21 5.11
CA THR A 53 3.69 12.23 6.21
C THR A 53 3.25 13.14 7.35
N SER A 54 2.64 14.29 7.04
CA SER A 54 2.19 15.25 8.05
C SER A 54 1.06 14.68 8.90
N ARG A 55 0.09 13.99 8.30
CA ARG A 55 -0.98 13.31 9.03
C ARG A 55 -0.47 12.13 9.83
N PHE A 56 0.49 11.38 9.30
CA PHE A 56 1.15 10.29 10.03
C PHE A 56 1.84 10.81 11.30
N ALA A 57 2.62 11.89 11.20
CA ALA A 57 3.30 12.51 12.34
C ALA A 57 2.31 12.98 13.41
N ARG A 58 1.25 13.72 13.02
CA ARG A 58 0.22 14.17 13.98
C ARG A 58 -0.48 13.02 14.68
N ASN A 59 -0.81 11.95 13.96
CA ASN A 59 -1.42 10.76 14.56
C ASN A 59 -0.47 10.10 15.58
N LEU A 60 0.82 10.04 15.27
CA LEU A 60 1.84 9.48 16.16
C LEU A 60 2.02 10.34 17.42
N GLU A 61 2.13 11.66 17.26
CA GLU A 61 2.23 12.62 18.36
C GLU A 61 1.02 12.55 19.30
N ALA A 62 -0.20 12.47 18.75
CA ALA A 62 -1.41 12.33 19.54
C ALA A 62 -1.43 11.04 20.38
N GLN A 63 -0.90 9.94 19.81
CA GLN A 63 -0.77 8.67 20.54
C GLN A 63 0.29 8.77 21.65
N PHE A 64 1.42 9.43 21.41
CA PHE A 64 2.40 9.68 22.47
C PHE A 64 1.84 10.57 23.60
N GLN A 65 1.08 11.62 23.26
CA GLN A 65 0.42 12.45 24.27
C GLN A 65 -0.58 11.65 25.12
N THR A 66 -1.34 10.75 24.48
CA THR A 66 -2.27 9.85 25.19
C THR A 66 -1.52 8.93 26.15
N LEU A 67 -0.43 8.31 25.69
CA LEU A 67 0.37 7.40 26.50
C LEU A 67 1.00 8.10 27.71
N VAL A 68 1.53 9.31 27.51
CA VAL A 68 2.12 10.11 28.59
C VAL A 68 1.07 10.61 29.57
N GLY A 69 -0.13 10.99 29.10
CA GLY A 69 -1.23 11.41 29.97
C GLY A 69 -1.88 10.28 30.78
N GLN A 70 -1.55 9.03 30.49
CA GLN A 70 -2.00 7.83 31.22
C GLN A 70 -1.02 7.36 32.30
N LEU A 71 0.14 8.01 32.41
CA LEU A 71 1.13 7.82 33.48
C LEU A 71 0.93 8.83 34.60
#